data_AF-B7GE76-F1
#
_entry.id   AF-B7GE76-F1
#
_cell.length_a   1.000
_cell.length_b   1.000
_cell.length_c   1.000
_cell.angle_alpha   90.00
_cell.angle_beta   90.00
_cell.angle_gamma   90.00
#
_symmetry.space_group_name_H-M   'P 1'
#
loop_
_entity.id
_entity.type
_entity.pdbx_description
1 polymer ?
#
loop_
_entity_poly.entity_id
_entity_poly.type
_entity_poly.pdbx_seq_one_letter_code
_entity_poly.pdbx_strand_id
1 'polypeptide(L)'
;VLFVLGGPGAGKGTQSELLQEHYPILHLSAGELLRQEVKKVDSPHAALIESCLVAGQIVPVEISLQLLQNAMRQAKGSQLLFLVDGFPRNEDNLSGWCRLMKNVAMLWSVLVYQCPLDVLEARILERAKISGRSDDNLESVQKRFRTFEKDTVPVIDNLRQVSSQNKMPQWSVEDIRGDQDLEAVWQESQKILNEL
;
A
#
# COMPACT_ATOMS: atom_id res chain seq x y z
N VAL A 1 -1.90 1.58 12.50
CA VAL A 1 -1.78 1.40 11.03
C VAL A 1 -0.76 0.33 10.76
N LEU A 2 -1.10 -0.59 9.88
CA LEU A 2 -0.16 -1.54 9.33
C LEU A 2 0.05 -1.19 7.85
N PHE A 3 1.28 -0.89 7.45
CA PHE A 3 1.58 -0.63 6.04
C PHE A 3 1.73 -1.94 5.28
N VAL A 4 1.14 -2.03 4.10
CA VAL A 4 1.26 -3.18 3.22
C VAL A 4 2.04 -2.76 1.98
N LEU A 5 3.30 -3.19 1.91
CA LEU A 5 4.29 -2.82 0.88
C LEU A 5 4.67 -4.02 0.03
N GLY A 6 5.22 -3.75 -1.15
CA GLY A 6 5.59 -4.75 -2.15
C GLY A 6 5.29 -4.30 -3.57
N GLY A 7 5.91 -4.96 -4.54
CA GLY A 7 5.83 -4.57 -5.96
C GLY A 7 4.40 -4.63 -6.54
N PRO A 8 4.12 -3.94 -7.65
CA PRO A 8 2.87 -4.13 -8.38
C PRO A 8 2.78 -5.59 -8.86
N GLY A 9 1.70 -6.29 -8.53
CA GLY A 9 1.57 -7.73 -8.81
C GLY A 9 1.92 -8.65 -7.64
N ALA A 10 2.40 -8.13 -6.50
CA ALA A 10 2.83 -8.94 -5.35
C ALA A 10 1.68 -9.63 -4.56
N GLY A 11 0.42 -9.45 -4.96
CA GLY A 11 -0.72 -10.04 -4.25
C GLY A 11 -1.25 -9.27 -3.03
N LYS A 12 -0.67 -8.10 -2.71
CA LYS A 12 -1.06 -7.24 -1.56
C LYS A 12 -2.57 -7.04 -1.41
N GLY A 13 -3.25 -6.60 -2.46
CA GLY A 13 -4.69 -6.31 -2.40
C GLY A 13 -5.51 -7.54 -2.02
N THR A 14 -5.21 -8.69 -2.62
CA THR A 14 -5.86 -9.97 -2.31
C THR A 14 -5.64 -10.36 -0.84
N GLN A 15 -4.42 -10.22 -0.34
CA GLN A 15 -4.11 -10.56 1.06
C GLN A 15 -4.74 -9.56 2.05
N SER A 16 -4.77 -8.27 1.71
CA SER A 16 -5.46 -7.24 2.50
C SER A 16 -6.96 -7.47 2.59
N GLU A 17 -7.59 -7.96 1.52
CA GLU A 17 -9.01 -8.35 1.51
C GLU A 17 -9.24 -9.55 2.45
N LEU A 18 -8.44 -10.62 2.34
CA LEU A 18 -8.52 -11.78 3.23
C LEU A 18 -8.32 -11.40 4.71
N LEU A 19 -7.34 -10.53 5.00
CA LEU A 19 -7.09 -10.05 6.36
C LEU A 19 -8.29 -9.27 6.92
N GLN A 20 -8.93 -8.41 6.12
CA GLN A 20 -10.13 -7.70 6.53
C GLN A 20 -11.32 -8.64 6.80
N GLU A 21 -11.45 -9.73 6.05
CA GLU A 21 -12.54 -10.71 6.25
C GLU A 21 -12.40 -11.47 7.58
N HIS A 22 -11.17 -11.73 8.03
CA HIS A 22 -10.90 -12.58 9.19
C HIS A 22 -10.61 -11.80 10.49
N TYR A 23 -10.25 -10.52 10.38
CA TYR A 23 -9.85 -9.68 11.52
C TYR A 23 -10.65 -8.37 11.54
N PRO A 24 -10.82 -7.71 12.71
CA PRO A 24 -11.52 -6.43 12.84
C PRO A 24 -10.66 -5.26 12.32
N ILE A 25 -10.28 -5.33 11.06
CA ILE A 25 -9.37 -4.45 10.37
C ILE A 25 -10.11 -3.75 9.25
N LEU A 26 -9.72 -2.51 8.93
CA LEU A 26 -10.19 -1.82 7.73
C LEU A 26 -9.06 -1.74 6.70
N HIS A 27 -9.27 -2.32 5.53
CA HIS A 27 -8.39 -2.19 4.38
C HIS A 27 -8.63 -0.85 3.66
N LEU A 28 -7.57 -0.05 3.59
CA LEU A 28 -7.50 1.23 2.93
C LEU A 28 -6.47 1.16 1.80
N SER A 29 -6.93 0.93 0.57
CA SER A 29 -6.08 1.02 -0.61
C SER A 29 -5.93 2.48 -1.06
N ALA A 30 -4.72 3.05 -0.94
CA ALA A 30 -4.46 4.42 -1.35
C ALA A 30 -4.80 4.64 -2.84
N GLY A 31 -4.46 3.67 -3.70
CA GLY A 31 -4.78 3.73 -5.12
C GLY A 31 -6.29 3.72 -5.40
N GLU A 32 -7.08 2.99 -4.62
CA GLU A 32 -8.54 2.97 -4.78
C GLU A 32 -9.17 4.27 -4.26
N LEU A 33 -8.72 4.79 -3.12
CA LEU A 33 -9.17 6.09 -2.61
C LEU A 33 -8.91 7.20 -3.63
N LEU A 34 -7.75 7.19 -4.30
CA LEU A 34 -7.42 8.13 -5.36
C LEU A 34 -8.36 7.97 -6.57
N ARG A 35 -8.61 6.75 -7.05
CA ARG A 35 -9.55 6.51 -8.16
C ARG A 35 -10.99 6.91 -7.82
N GLN A 36 -11.41 6.72 -6.58
CA GLN A 36 -12.73 7.16 -6.11
C GLN A 36 -12.81 8.69 -6.06
N GLU A 37 -11.73 9.37 -5.65
CA GLU A 37 -11.64 10.82 -5.63
C GLU A 37 -11.76 11.42 -7.03
N VAL A 38 -11.15 10.80 -8.04
CA VAL A 38 -11.30 11.20 -9.46
C VAL A 38 -12.76 11.16 -9.93
N LYS A 39 -13.55 10.21 -9.43
CA LYS A 39 -14.96 10.04 -9.82
C LYS A 39 -15.90 11.04 -9.15
N LYS A 40 -15.44 11.81 -8.15
CA LYS A 40 -16.28 12.82 -7.48
C LYS A 40 -16.39 14.08 -8.33
N VAL A 41 -17.62 14.47 -8.63
CA VAL A 41 -17.94 15.65 -9.46
C VAL A 41 -17.29 16.93 -8.92
N ASP A 42 -17.24 17.09 -7.59
CA ASP A 42 -16.78 18.33 -6.95
C ASP A 42 -15.34 18.23 -6.40
N SER A 43 -14.56 17.21 -6.77
CA SER A 43 -13.19 17.10 -6.26
C SER A 43 -12.27 18.12 -6.93
N PRO A 44 -11.62 19.03 -6.16
CA PRO A 44 -10.66 19.98 -6.72
C PRO A 44 -9.35 19.31 -7.16
N HIS A 45 -9.16 18.03 -6.80
CA HIS A 45 -7.94 17.27 -7.09
C HIS A 45 -8.11 16.23 -8.19
N ALA A 46 -9.33 16.01 -8.71
CA ALA A 46 -9.63 14.95 -9.66
C ALA A 46 -8.68 14.94 -10.87
N ALA A 47 -8.54 16.08 -11.57
CA ALA A 47 -7.69 16.17 -12.76
C ALA A 47 -6.20 15.90 -12.46
N LEU A 48 -5.69 16.41 -11.34
CA LEU A 48 -4.31 16.17 -10.93
C LEU A 48 -4.09 14.69 -10.62
N ILE A 49 -4.98 14.09 -9.82
CA ILE A 49 -4.90 12.68 -9.45
C ILE A 49 -4.94 11.80 -10.71
N GLU A 50 -5.89 12.05 -11.62
CA GLU A 50 -6.03 11.30 -12.86
C GLU A 50 -4.75 11.38 -13.70
N SER A 51 -4.18 12.57 -13.87
CA SER A 51 -2.94 12.75 -14.63
C SER A 51 -1.76 11.94 -14.04
N CYS A 52 -1.61 11.94 -12.71
CA CYS A 52 -0.58 11.18 -12.03
C CYS A 52 -0.80 9.67 -12.18
N LEU A 53 -2.04 9.19 -12.02
CA LEU A 53 -2.39 7.77 -12.14
C LEU A 53 -2.08 7.26 -13.56
N VAL A 54 -2.53 7.95 -14.60
CA VAL A 54 -2.26 7.58 -16.01
C VAL A 54 -0.76 7.58 -16.30
N ALA A 55 -0.02 8.58 -15.80
CA ALA A 55 1.42 8.70 -15.99
C ALA A 55 2.25 7.70 -15.14
N GLY A 56 1.63 6.97 -14.20
CA GLY A 56 2.33 6.10 -13.25
C GLY A 56 3.17 6.87 -12.21
N GLN A 57 2.85 8.15 -12.01
CA GLN A 57 3.53 9.05 -11.08
C GLN A 57 2.90 8.99 -9.67
N ILE A 58 3.64 9.50 -8.69
CA ILE A 58 3.17 9.58 -7.30
C ILE A 58 2.37 10.87 -7.11
N VAL A 59 1.15 10.73 -6.61
CA VAL A 59 0.28 11.86 -6.24
C VAL A 59 0.89 12.59 -5.04
N PRO A 60 0.78 13.94 -4.94
CA PRO A 60 1.23 14.69 -3.77
C PRO A 60 0.76 14.07 -2.45
N VAL A 61 1.68 14.02 -1.48
CA VAL A 61 1.48 13.29 -0.23
C VAL A 61 0.30 13.82 0.58
N GLU A 62 0.09 15.14 0.59
CA GLU A 62 -1.00 15.80 1.31
C GLU A 62 -2.37 15.29 0.85
N ILE A 63 -2.55 15.09 -0.44
CA ILE A 63 -3.81 14.56 -1.02
C ILE A 63 -4.01 13.11 -0.54
N SER A 64 -2.99 12.27 -0.70
CA SER A 64 -3.07 10.85 -0.31
C SER A 64 -3.37 10.68 1.18
N LEU A 65 -2.70 11.45 2.04
CA LEU A 65 -2.91 11.42 3.49
C LEU A 65 -4.25 11.99 3.91
N GLN A 66 -4.74 13.03 3.24
CA GLN A 66 -6.08 13.58 3.52
C GLN A 66 -7.16 12.54 3.22
N LEU A 67 -7.04 11.82 2.10
CA LEU A 67 -7.98 10.74 1.74
C LEU A 67 -7.91 9.58 2.73
N LEU A 68 -6.71 9.15 3.12
CA LEU A 68 -6.51 8.11 4.13
C LEU A 68 -7.11 8.53 5.48
N GLN A 69 -6.85 9.75 5.94
CA GLN A 69 -7.39 10.27 7.19
C GLN A 69 -8.93 10.33 7.17
N ASN A 70 -9.51 10.78 6.05
CA ASN A 70 -10.96 10.82 5.89
C ASN A 70 -11.57 9.41 5.93
N ALA A 71 -10.93 8.43 5.28
CA ALA A 71 -11.38 7.04 5.31
C ALA A 71 -11.26 6.43 6.72
N MET A 72 -10.17 6.70 7.45
CA MET A 72 -10.01 6.27 8.85
C MET A 72 -11.10 6.83 9.76
N ARG A 73 -11.51 8.10 9.57
CA ARG A 73 -12.60 8.73 10.34
C ARG A 73 -13.98 8.14 10.06
N GLN A 74 -14.15 7.47 8.92
CA GLN A 74 -15.41 6.81 8.53
C GLN A 74 -15.48 5.35 9.02
N ALA A 75 -14.42 4.83 9.64
CA ALA A 75 -14.39 3.50 10.22
C ALA A 75 -15.50 3.33 11.26
N LYS A 76 -16.09 2.13 11.31
CA LYS A 76 -17.26 1.84 12.14
C LYS A 76 -16.90 0.90 13.28
N GLY A 77 -17.60 1.04 14.40
CA GLY A 77 -17.54 0.11 15.52
C GLY A 77 -16.13 -0.01 16.12
N SER A 78 -15.62 -1.23 16.22
CA SER A 78 -14.33 -1.58 16.84
C SER A 78 -13.13 -1.57 15.87
N GLN A 79 -13.29 -1.07 14.63
CA GLN A 79 -12.21 -0.99 13.66
C GLN A 79 -11.18 0.08 14.07
N LEU A 80 -10.18 -0.35 14.85
CA LEU A 80 -9.07 0.51 15.29
C LEU A 80 -7.77 0.24 14.52
N LEU A 81 -7.72 -0.85 13.75
CA LEU A 81 -6.58 -1.25 12.94
C LEU A 81 -6.87 -1.01 11.45
N PHE A 82 -5.91 -0.38 10.78
CA PHE A 82 -6.01 0.02 9.37
C PHE A 82 -4.87 -0.62 8.58
N LEU A 83 -5.20 -1.43 7.57
CA LEU A 83 -4.26 -1.93 6.57
C LEU A 83 -4.17 -0.90 5.46
N VAL A 84 -3.02 -0.25 5.32
CA VAL A 84 -2.81 0.77 4.30
C VAL A 84 -1.97 0.18 3.18
N ASP A 85 -2.61 -0.16 2.06
CA ASP A 85 -1.96 -0.69 0.84
C ASP A 85 -1.67 0.45 -0.14
N GLY A 86 -0.48 0.39 -0.75
CA GLY A 86 -0.04 1.33 -1.77
C GLY A 86 0.46 2.66 -1.22
N PHE A 87 0.81 2.72 0.07
CA PHE A 87 1.44 3.86 0.74
C PHE A 87 2.28 3.37 1.94
N PRO A 88 3.45 3.98 2.23
CA PRO A 88 4.15 5.01 1.46
C PRO A 88 4.83 4.44 0.19
N ARG A 89 4.95 5.26 -0.88
CA ARG A 89 5.59 4.85 -2.15
C ARG A 89 6.94 5.50 -2.42
N ASN A 90 7.28 6.56 -1.70
CA ASN A 90 8.55 7.27 -1.79
C ASN A 90 8.88 7.98 -0.45
N GLU A 91 10.05 8.60 -0.39
CA GLU A 91 10.52 9.30 0.81
C GLU A 91 9.58 10.45 1.21
N ASP A 92 9.07 11.23 0.24
CA ASP A 92 8.11 12.30 0.51
C ASP A 92 6.82 11.78 1.16
N ASN A 93 6.34 10.60 0.74
CA ASN A 93 5.20 9.94 1.37
C ASN A 93 5.50 9.60 2.83
N LEU A 94 6.65 8.98 3.11
CA LEU A 94 7.04 8.59 4.46
C LEU A 94 7.26 9.82 5.37
N SER A 95 7.97 10.83 4.88
CA SER A 95 8.19 12.10 5.59
C SER A 95 6.88 12.82 5.87
N GLY A 96 5.99 12.89 4.87
CA GLY A 96 4.66 13.46 5.03
C GLY A 96 3.81 12.71 6.05
N TRP A 97 3.88 11.37 6.08
CA TRP A 97 3.23 10.55 7.11
C TRP A 97 3.72 10.93 8.50
N CYS A 98 5.04 10.92 8.72
CA CYS A 98 5.64 11.29 10.01
C CYS A 98 5.24 12.69 10.47
N ARG A 99 5.10 13.64 9.53
CA ARG A 99 4.71 15.02 9.84
C ARG A 99 3.22 15.17 10.16
N LEU A 100 2.36 14.60 9.31
CA LEU A 100 0.93 14.91 9.27
C LEU A 100 0.08 13.89 10.05
N MET A 101 0.56 12.66 10.22
CA MET A 101 -0.20 11.57 10.87
C MET A 101 0.23 11.30 12.32
N LYS A 102 1.28 11.97 12.83
CA LYS A 102 1.82 11.75 14.19
C LYS A 102 0.79 11.81 15.32
N ASN A 103 -0.23 12.66 15.19
CA ASN A 103 -1.29 12.84 16.20
C ASN A 103 -2.63 12.21 15.76
N VAL A 104 -2.62 11.44 14.67
CA VAL A 104 -3.82 10.89 14.01
C VAL A 104 -3.80 9.38 14.14
N ALA A 105 -2.68 8.76 13.79
CA ALA A 105 -2.54 7.32 13.84
C ALA A 105 -1.09 6.89 14.09
N MET A 106 -0.95 5.83 14.88
CA MET A 106 0.32 5.16 15.14
C MET A 106 0.64 4.14 14.05
N LEU A 107 1.91 4.03 13.66
CA LEU A 107 2.41 2.88 12.91
C LEU A 107 2.59 1.70 13.87
N TRP A 108 1.96 0.58 13.56
CA TRP A 108 1.97 -0.65 14.36
C TRP A 108 2.93 -1.70 13.80
N SER A 109 2.95 -1.89 12.47
CA SER A 109 3.92 -2.74 11.79
C SER A 109 3.94 -2.46 10.28
N VAL A 110 4.87 -3.07 9.55
CA VAL A 110 4.98 -3.02 8.10
C VAL A 110 5.06 -4.45 7.56
N LEU A 111 4.14 -4.85 6.70
CA LEU A 111 4.19 -6.11 5.97
C LEU A 111 4.75 -5.86 4.57
N VAL A 112 5.77 -6.62 4.16
CA VAL A 112 6.44 -6.49 2.87
C VAL A 112 6.28 -7.78 2.07
N TYR A 113 5.44 -7.75 1.05
CA TYR A 113 5.25 -8.88 0.13
C TYR A 113 6.35 -8.89 -0.93
N GLN A 114 7.23 -9.87 -0.83
CA GLN A 114 8.37 -10.06 -1.72
C GLN A 114 8.02 -11.07 -2.82
N CYS A 115 8.23 -10.67 -4.07
CA CYS A 115 8.16 -11.56 -5.22
C CYS A 115 9.33 -11.25 -6.16
N PRO A 116 9.87 -12.27 -6.84
CA PRO A 116 10.73 -12.08 -8.00
C PRO A 116 10.07 -11.21 -9.08
N LEU A 117 10.90 -10.45 -9.82
CA LEU A 117 10.42 -9.48 -10.81
C LEU A 117 9.60 -10.14 -11.93
N ASP A 118 10.04 -11.29 -12.42
CA ASP A 118 9.35 -12.07 -13.46
C ASP A 118 7.95 -12.52 -13.01
N VAL A 119 7.79 -12.93 -11.76
CA VAL A 119 6.48 -13.28 -11.17
C VAL A 119 5.56 -12.06 -11.12
N LEU A 120 6.10 -10.91 -10.70
CA LEU A 120 5.33 -9.67 -10.65
C LEU A 120 4.87 -9.22 -12.05
N GLU A 121 5.77 -9.25 -13.03
CA GLU A 121 5.49 -8.90 -14.43
C GLU A 121 4.42 -9.81 -15.03
N ALA A 122 4.49 -11.12 -14.82
CA ALA A 122 3.47 -12.05 -15.29
C ALA A 122 2.09 -11.72 -14.68
N ARG A 123 2.03 -11.54 -13.36
CA ARG A 123 0.76 -11.27 -12.64
C ARG A 123 0.10 -9.96 -13.04
N ILE A 124 0.90 -8.90 -13.25
CA ILE A 124 0.36 -7.59 -13.59
C ILE A 124 -0.16 -7.56 -15.04
N LEU A 125 0.49 -8.28 -15.96
CA LEU A 125 0.05 -8.41 -17.35
C LEU A 125 -1.27 -9.19 -17.44
N GLU A 126 -1.43 -10.27 -16.66
CA GLU A 126 -2.71 -10.96 -16.59
C GLU A 126 -3.81 -10.06 -16.00
N ARG A 127 -3.49 -9.30 -14.94
CA ARG A 127 -4.46 -8.38 -14.34
C ARG A 127 -4.92 -7.29 -15.31
N ALA A 128 -4.02 -6.78 -16.16
CA ALA A 128 -4.34 -5.77 -17.16
C ALA A 128 -5.42 -6.23 -18.15
N LYS A 129 -5.55 -7.54 -18.38
CA LYS A 129 -6.58 -8.10 -19.26
C LYS A 129 -8.00 -8.03 -18.67
N ILE A 130 -8.12 -7.93 -17.33
CA ILE A 130 -9.39 -8.10 -16.61
C ILE A 130 -9.79 -6.91 -15.74
N SER A 131 -8.86 -6.03 -15.36
CA SER A 131 -9.13 -5.02 -14.31
C SER A 131 -10.01 -3.86 -14.76
N GLY A 132 -10.08 -3.60 -16.08
CA GLY A 132 -10.78 -2.44 -16.64
C GLY A 132 -10.18 -1.09 -16.22
N ARG A 133 -8.97 -1.06 -15.65
CA ARG A 133 -8.31 0.16 -15.21
C ARG A 133 -7.67 0.88 -16.39
N SER A 134 -7.88 2.20 -16.48
CA SER A 134 -7.27 3.04 -17.51
C SER A 134 -5.73 3.08 -17.42
N ASP A 135 -5.17 2.84 -16.23
CA ASP A 135 -3.73 2.85 -15.95
C ASP A 135 -3.06 1.45 -15.97
N ASP A 136 -3.79 0.37 -16.28
CA ASP A 136 -3.20 -0.97 -16.42
C ASP A 136 -2.87 -1.25 -17.92
N ASN A 137 -1.96 -0.47 -18.52
CA ASN A 137 -1.35 -0.76 -19.83
C ASN A 137 0.14 -1.10 -19.68
N LEU A 138 0.76 -1.73 -20.70
CA LEU A 138 2.15 -2.21 -20.62
C LEU A 138 3.15 -1.11 -20.21
N GLU A 139 3.00 0.09 -20.76
CA GLU A 139 3.88 1.22 -20.47
C GLU A 139 3.72 1.69 -19.01
N SER A 140 2.48 1.86 -18.55
CA SER A 140 2.16 2.24 -17.17
C SER A 140 2.61 1.18 -16.17
N VAL A 141 2.51 -0.10 -16.54
CA VAL A 141 3.02 -1.23 -15.74
C VAL A 141 4.53 -1.15 -15.57
N GLN A 142 5.29 -0.99 -16.66
CA GLN A 142 6.75 -0.86 -16.61
C GLN A 142 7.18 0.37 -15.80
N LYS A 143 6.48 1.50 -15.97
CA LYS A 143 6.72 2.71 -15.16
C LYS A 143 6.50 2.43 -13.67
N ARG A 144 5.44 1.72 -13.29
CA ARG A 144 5.15 1.37 -11.89
C ARG A 144 6.22 0.47 -11.28
N PHE A 145 6.81 -0.44 -12.05
CA PHE A 145 7.96 -1.23 -11.59
C PHE A 145 9.17 -0.35 -11.35
N ARG A 146 9.54 0.49 -12.33
CA ARG A 146 10.68 1.41 -12.19
C ARG A 146 10.51 2.34 -10.99
N THR A 147 9.31 2.90 -10.80
CA THR A 147 8.97 3.72 -9.63
C THR A 147 9.07 2.91 -8.34
N PHE A 148 8.61 1.66 -8.32
CA PHE A 148 8.74 0.80 -7.13
C PHE A 148 10.21 0.55 -6.77
N GLU A 149 11.04 0.14 -7.73
CA GLU A 149 12.46 -0.11 -7.51
C GLU A 149 13.21 1.17 -7.10
N LYS A 150 12.96 2.28 -7.81
CA LYS A 150 13.68 3.53 -7.59
C LYS A 150 13.26 4.24 -6.31
N ASP A 151 11.96 4.25 -6.01
CA ASP A 151 11.41 5.14 -4.98
C ASP A 151 10.85 4.38 -3.78
N THR A 152 10.25 3.20 -3.97
CA THR A 152 9.63 2.44 -2.87
C THR A 152 10.61 1.50 -2.16
N VAL A 153 11.53 0.85 -2.87
CA VAL A 153 12.54 -0.03 -2.26
C VAL A 153 13.41 0.73 -1.24
N PRO A 154 13.95 1.93 -1.55
CA PRO A 154 14.71 2.71 -0.56
C PRO A 154 13.90 3.07 0.69
N VAL A 155 12.58 3.26 0.56
CA VAL A 155 11.69 3.48 1.71
C VAL A 155 11.58 2.24 2.57
N ILE A 156 11.45 1.05 1.96
CA ILE A 156 11.42 -0.22 2.69
C ILE A 156 12.76 -0.42 3.43
N ASP A 157 13.88 -0.17 2.76
CA ASP A 157 15.21 -0.32 3.38
C ASP A 157 15.43 0.68 4.52
N ASN A 158 14.98 1.92 4.37
CA ASN A 158 14.97 2.90 5.45
C ASN A 158 14.09 2.43 6.63
N LEU A 159 12.88 1.94 6.38
CA LEU A 159 12.00 1.40 7.43
C LEU A 159 12.64 0.23 8.17
N ARG A 160 13.33 -0.67 7.48
CA ARG A 160 14.11 -1.77 8.08
C ARG A 160 15.27 -1.26 8.93
N GLN A 161 16.02 -0.28 8.42
CA GLN A 161 17.12 0.32 9.16
C GLN A 161 16.61 0.98 10.44
N VAL A 162 15.56 1.79 10.34
CA VAL A 162 14.94 2.48 11.47
C VAL A 162 14.40 1.46 12.49
N SER A 163 13.69 0.42 12.06
CA SER A 163 13.17 -0.59 12.98
C SER A 163 14.30 -1.33 13.73
N SER A 164 15.44 -1.61 13.06
CA SER A 164 16.58 -2.30 13.67
C SER A 164 17.38 -1.45 14.68
N GLN A 165 17.45 -0.14 14.49
CA GLN A 165 18.25 0.78 15.31
C GLN A 165 17.51 1.29 16.54
N ASN A 166 16.19 1.16 16.52
CA ASN A 166 15.35 1.65 17.57
C ASN A 166 15.40 0.72 18.80
N LYS A 167 15.85 1.24 19.94
CA LYS A 167 15.61 0.59 21.25
C LYS A 167 14.11 0.60 21.62
N MET A 168 13.36 1.51 21.00
CA MET A 168 11.91 1.66 20.88
C MET A 168 11.69 2.52 19.63
N PRO A 169 10.76 2.19 18.72
CA PRO A 169 9.40 1.72 18.96
C PRO A 169 9.19 0.21 18.79
N GLN A 170 7.99 -0.25 19.19
CA GLN A 170 7.49 -1.63 19.21
C GLN A 170 7.19 -2.24 17.83
N TRP A 171 7.45 -1.55 16.72
CA TRP A 171 7.06 -2.02 15.39
C TRP A 171 8.26 -2.56 14.60
N SER A 172 8.00 -3.57 13.79
CA SER A 172 8.98 -4.26 12.94
C SER A 172 8.57 -4.17 11.46
N VAL A 173 9.48 -4.61 10.60
CA VAL A 173 9.20 -4.86 9.19
C VAL A 173 9.21 -6.36 9.01
N GLU A 174 8.08 -6.92 8.59
CA GLU A 174 7.88 -8.35 8.41
C GLU A 174 7.83 -8.69 6.92
N ASP A 175 8.74 -9.54 6.48
CA ASP A 175 8.84 -9.97 5.09
C ASP A 175 7.96 -11.20 4.86
N ILE A 176 7.10 -11.14 3.84
CA ILE A 176 6.21 -12.22 3.42
C ILE A 176 6.61 -12.66 2.03
N ARG A 177 6.82 -13.96 1.84
CA ARG A 177 7.11 -14.52 0.51
C ARG A 177 5.85 -14.62 -0.35
N GLY A 178 5.65 -13.64 -1.23
CA GLY A 178 4.47 -13.53 -2.10
C GLY A 178 4.53 -14.36 -3.38
N ASP A 179 5.63 -15.07 -3.64
CA ASP A 179 5.84 -15.94 -4.82
C ASP A 179 5.23 -17.35 -4.68
N GLN A 180 4.61 -17.63 -3.53
CA GLN A 180 3.92 -18.88 -3.24
C GLN A 180 2.47 -18.88 -3.78
N ASP A 181 1.77 -20.00 -3.61
CA ASP A 181 0.33 -20.08 -3.85
C ASP A 181 -0.46 -19.24 -2.83
N LEU A 182 -1.72 -18.93 -3.18
CA LEU A 182 -2.55 -18.01 -2.40
C LEU A 182 -2.70 -18.43 -0.93
N GLU A 183 -2.90 -19.72 -0.68
CA GLU A 183 -3.13 -20.26 0.66
C GLU A 183 -1.85 -20.20 1.49
N ALA A 184 -0.70 -20.56 0.91
CA ALA A 184 0.58 -20.44 1.59
C ALA A 184 0.90 -18.99 1.99
N VAL A 185 0.71 -18.03 1.08
CA VAL A 185 0.88 -16.60 1.38
C VAL A 185 -0.08 -16.14 2.48
N TRP A 186 -1.33 -16.62 2.44
CA TRP A 186 -2.34 -16.32 3.46
C TRP A 186 -1.93 -16.83 4.84
N GLN A 187 -1.53 -18.11 4.94
CA GLN A 187 -1.09 -18.71 6.21
C GLN A 187 0.12 -17.99 6.80
N GLU A 188 1.09 -17.60 5.98
CA GLU A 188 2.25 -16.81 6.42
C GLU A 188 1.83 -15.42 6.92
N SER A 189 0.96 -14.73 6.19
CA SER A 189 0.42 -13.42 6.58
C SER A 189 -0.36 -13.50 7.90
N GLN A 190 -1.16 -14.54 8.06
CA GLN A 190 -1.96 -14.80 9.26
C GLN A 190 -1.06 -15.08 10.46
N LYS A 191 -0.04 -15.93 10.27
CA LYS A 191 0.93 -16.26 11.31
C LYS A 191 1.62 -14.99 11.83
N ILE A 192 2.17 -14.18 10.92
CA ILE A 192 2.84 -12.93 11.29
C ILE A 192 1.89 -11.99 12.02
N LEU A 193 0.66 -11.81 11.53
CA LEU A 193 -0.30 -10.92 12.17
C LEU A 193 -0.67 -11.35 13.59
N ASN A 194 -0.71 -12.65 13.86
CA ASN A 194 -0.99 -13.19 15.20
C ASN A 194 0.21 -13.07 16.16
N GLU A 195 1.42 -12.86 15.66
CA GLU A 195 2.64 -12.69 16.45
C GLU A 195 2.90 -11.21 16.83
N LEU A 196 2.23 -10.26 16.15
CA LEU A 196 2.25 -8.82 16.42
C LEU A 196 1.34 -8.40 17.58
#